data_AF-A0A3D1PGB6-F1
#
_entry.id   AF-A0A3D1PGB6-F1
#
_cell.length_a   1.000
_cell.length_b   1.000
_cell.length_c   1.000
_cell.angle_alpha   90.00
_cell.angle_beta   90.00
_cell.angle_gamma   90.00
#
_symmetry.space_group_name_H-M   'P 1'
#
loop_
_entity.id
_entity.type
_entity.pdbx_description
1 polymer ?
#
loop_
_entity_poly.entity_id
_entity_poly.type
_entity_poly.pdbx_seq_one_letter_code
_entity_poly.pdbx_strand_id
1 'polypeptide(L)'
;MTSCITILAFSDWRVQDIDELIELVKTLDENLDVIVYAGDDVRRFLSKGQNKFEELANYSKYGVFAVIGNDCSQNDKSILKGNKVFDLHEQSQIIDNFLFIGQEGATKDISLPLGATLYGEDEIHSHLYQMVKGHKNKKIVLISHSPPHSILDTAIRFHHSGGTSIGSTAIHQFIKKNRVILTICGHCHLMGGRYEKLGKKTILNIASHDHNGATGRLAIVKISHEWKEAIVSFSPHIKDLYSVYGLYCIYGIGSKYYKKLQEAGIKTVKQLSLLSSEEISKRTGISKSVVSRWPLQARV
;
A
#
# COMPACT_ATOMS: atom_id res chain seq x y z
N MET A 1 -1.26 -5.71 -29.88
CA MET A 1 -1.35 -5.29 -28.46
C MET A 1 0.05 -5.04 -27.98
N THR A 2 0.35 -3.85 -27.44
CA THR A 2 1.62 -3.63 -26.71
C THR A 2 1.60 -4.57 -25.52
N SER A 3 2.60 -5.45 -25.39
CA SER A 3 2.70 -6.30 -24.21
C SER A 3 2.84 -5.43 -22.95
N CYS A 4 2.20 -5.85 -21.88
CA CYS A 4 2.22 -5.18 -20.58
C CYS A 4 2.50 -6.23 -19.52
N ILE A 5 3.21 -5.85 -18.47
CA ILE A 5 3.25 -6.65 -17.24
C ILE A 5 2.01 -6.30 -16.43
N THR A 6 1.22 -7.32 -16.09
CA THR A 6 0.03 -7.21 -15.24
C THR A 6 0.36 -7.68 -13.82
N ILE A 7 0.22 -6.77 -12.85
CA ILE A 7 0.56 -6.98 -11.45
C ILE A 7 -0.72 -6.90 -10.62
N LEU A 8 -1.01 -7.92 -9.82
CA LEU A 8 -1.96 -7.81 -8.71
C LEU A 8 -1.19 -7.41 -7.44
N ALA A 9 -1.58 -6.30 -6.80
CA ALA A 9 -0.91 -5.78 -5.62
C ALA A 9 -1.84 -5.70 -4.41
N PHE A 10 -1.35 -6.11 -3.25
CA PHE A 10 -2.01 -5.96 -1.95
C PHE A 10 -0.98 -5.88 -0.82
N SER A 11 -1.41 -5.41 0.36
CA SER A 11 -0.54 -5.21 1.53
C SER A 11 -1.38 -5.17 2.80
N ASP A 12 -0.73 -5.39 3.93
CA ASP A 12 -1.32 -5.28 5.26
C ASP A 12 -2.59 -6.14 5.35
N TRP A 13 -2.50 -7.39 4.87
CA TRP A 13 -3.61 -8.35 4.89
C TRP A 13 -3.69 -8.96 6.28
N ARG A 14 -4.20 -8.18 7.23
CA ARG A 14 -4.08 -8.46 8.67
C ARG A 14 -5.27 -9.19 9.27
N VAL A 15 -6.47 -8.82 8.85
CA VAL A 15 -7.74 -9.37 9.38
C VAL A 15 -8.60 -10.00 8.29
N GLN A 16 -8.28 -9.71 7.03
CA GLN A 16 -8.97 -10.20 5.87
C GLN A 16 -8.77 -11.70 5.71
N ASP A 17 -9.78 -12.37 5.16
CA ASP A 17 -9.72 -13.79 4.84
C ASP A 17 -8.75 -14.03 3.66
N ILE A 18 -7.89 -15.05 3.80
CA ILE A 18 -6.89 -15.40 2.78
C ILE A 18 -7.46 -16.36 1.74
N ASP A 19 -8.39 -17.24 2.14
CA ASP A 19 -9.03 -18.15 1.20
C ASP A 19 -9.98 -17.36 0.28
N GLU A 20 -10.67 -16.33 0.77
CA GLU A 20 -11.43 -15.40 -0.09
C GLU A 20 -10.54 -14.67 -1.10
N LEU A 21 -9.33 -14.24 -0.70
CA LEU A 21 -8.35 -13.65 -1.62
C LEU A 21 -7.97 -14.64 -2.73
N ILE A 22 -7.73 -15.90 -2.38
CA ILE A 22 -7.35 -16.93 -3.34
C ILE A 22 -8.49 -17.23 -4.31
N GLU A 23 -9.74 -17.34 -3.82
CA GLU A 23 -10.91 -17.53 -4.67
C GLU A 23 -11.15 -16.33 -5.60
N LEU A 24 -10.93 -15.11 -5.12
CA LEU A 24 -10.94 -13.93 -5.98
C LEU A 24 -9.90 -14.08 -7.09
N VAL A 25 -8.65 -14.40 -6.74
CA VAL A 25 -7.56 -14.55 -7.73
C VAL A 25 -7.84 -15.65 -8.74
N LYS A 26 -8.40 -16.78 -8.31
CA LYS A 26 -8.84 -17.90 -9.17
C LYS A 26 -9.87 -17.48 -10.21
N THR A 27 -10.73 -16.53 -9.86
CA THR A 27 -11.87 -16.11 -10.70
C THR A 27 -11.63 -14.80 -11.46
N LEU A 28 -10.42 -14.21 -11.35
CA LEU A 28 -10.05 -13.04 -12.12
C LEU A 28 -9.99 -13.36 -13.62
N ASP A 29 -10.74 -12.60 -14.41
CA ASP A 29 -10.65 -12.60 -15.89
C ASP A 29 -9.46 -11.74 -16.37
N GLU A 30 -8.29 -11.93 -15.75
CA GLU A 30 -7.05 -11.22 -16.06
C GLU A 30 -5.86 -12.18 -15.92
N ASN A 31 -5.00 -12.22 -16.94
CA ASN A 31 -3.77 -13.00 -16.86
C ASN A 31 -2.72 -12.24 -16.05
N LEU A 32 -2.41 -12.72 -14.84
CA LEU A 32 -1.43 -12.09 -13.96
C LEU A 32 -0.02 -12.53 -14.32
N ASP A 33 0.88 -11.56 -14.52
CA ASP A 33 2.31 -11.86 -14.63
C ASP A 33 2.93 -12.04 -13.26
N VAL A 34 2.59 -11.17 -12.31
CA VAL A 34 3.16 -11.14 -10.96
C VAL A 34 2.06 -10.82 -9.94
N ILE A 35 2.13 -11.47 -8.79
CA ILE A 35 1.39 -11.05 -7.59
C ILE A 35 2.39 -10.38 -6.64
N VAL A 36 2.07 -9.20 -6.13
CA VAL A 36 2.93 -8.43 -5.22
C VAL A 36 2.30 -8.30 -3.84
N TYR A 37 3.06 -8.67 -2.81
CA TYR A 37 2.71 -8.43 -1.41
C TYR A 37 3.66 -7.43 -0.75
N ALA A 38 3.14 -6.24 -0.38
CA ALA A 38 3.97 -5.15 0.16
C ALA A 38 4.10 -5.15 1.70
N GLY A 39 3.80 -6.27 2.36
CA GLY A 39 4.25 -6.54 3.73
C GLY A 39 3.17 -6.62 4.81
N ASP A 40 3.68 -6.86 6.02
CA ASP A 40 3.03 -7.21 7.29
C ASP A 40 2.31 -8.56 7.35
N ASP A 41 2.25 -9.14 8.55
CA ASP A 41 1.46 -10.33 8.89
C ASP A 41 1.65 -11.56 7.97
N VAL A 42 2.85 -11.73 7.39
CA VAL A 42 3.16 -12.84 6.47
C VAL A 42 2.95 -14.23 7.09
N ARG A 43 3.04 -14.33 8.43
CA ARG A 43 2.76 -15.57 9.17
C ARG A 43 1.36 -16.13 8.91
N ARG A 44 0.37 -15.27 8.65
CA ARG A 44 -1.01 -15.70 8.36
C ARG A 44 -1.11 -16.53 7.08
N PHE A 45 -0.17 -16.34 6.15
CA PHE A 45 -0.09 -17.10 4.90
C PHE A 45 0.50 -18.50 5.09
N LEU A 46 0.95 -18.87 6.29
CA LEU A 46 1.21 -20.27 6.62
C LEU A 46 0.04 -20.84 7.43
N SER A 47 -0.77 -21.68 6.79
CA SER A 47 -1.95 -22.27 7.43
C SER A 47 -1.94 -23.78 7.24
N LYS A 48 -2.07 -24.54 8.35
CA LYS A 48 -2.06 -26.02 8.35
C LYS A 48 -0.86 -26.64 7.60
N GLY A 49 0.31 -26.00 7.70
CA GLY A 49 1.53 -26.43 7.01
C GLY A 49 1.60 -26.09 5.52
N GLN A 50 0.59 -25.41 4.97
CA GLN A 50 0.55 -24.95 3.59
C GLN A 50 0.92 -23.48 3.51
N ASN A 51 1.82 -23.15 2.58
CA ASN A 51 2.16 -21.77 2.27
C ASN A 51 1.18 -21.23 1.21
N LYS A 52 0.29 -20.34 1.64
CA LYS A 52 -0.73 -19.71 0.81
C LYS A 52 -0.14 -18.78 -0.26
N PHE A 53 1.10 -18.29 -0.11
CA PHE A 53 1.78 -17.62 -1.21
C PHE A 53 2.16 -18.57 -2.33
N GLU A 54 2.51 -19.84 -2.05
CA GLU A 54 2.73 -20.83 -3.10
C GLU A 54 1.42 -21.16 -3.84
N GLU A 55 0.28 -21.19 -3.11
CA GLU A 55 -1.04 -21.36 -3.73
C GLU A 55 -1.35 -20.18 -4.67
N LEU A 56 -1.15 -18.94 -4.22
CA LEU A 56 -1.30 -17.73 -5.05
C LEU A 56 -0.35 -17.74 -6.27
N ALA A 57 0.89 -18.20 -6.10
CA ALA A 57 1.90 -18.23 -7.16
C ALA A 57 1.54 -19.14 -8.36
N ASN A 58 0.55 -20.04 -8.20
CA ASN A 58 0.01 -20.84 -9.30
C ASN A 58 -0.85 -20.02 -10.27
N TYR A 59 -1.36 -18.87 -9.82
CA TYR A 59 -2.23 -17.99 -10.61
C TYR A 59 -1.48 -16.81 -11.25
N SER A 60 -0.15 -16.82 -11.19
CA SER A 60 0.68 -15.83 -11.88
C SER A 60 1.82 -16.48 -12.65
N LYS A 61 2.22 -15.85 -13.75
CA LYS A 61 3.28 -16.37 -14.62
C LYS A 61 4.63 -16.49 -13.90
N TYR A 62 5.06 -15.44 -13.21
CA TYR A 62 6.36 -15.35 -12.57
C TYR A 62 6.33 -15.58 -11.05
N GLY A 63 5.15 -15.72 -10.44
CA GLY A 63 5.00 -16.03 -9.02
C GLY A 63 4.58 -14.85 -8.14
N VAL A 64 4.86 -14.98 -6.84
CA VAL A 64 4.60 -13.96 -5.82
C VAL A 64 5.91 -13.27 -5.46
N PHE A 65 5.93 -11.94 -5.56
CA PHE A 65 7.04 -11.11 -5.14
C PHE A 65 6.64 -10.36 -3.87
N ALA A 66 7.40 -10.53 -2.79
CA ALA A 66 6.99 -10.05 -1.47
C ALA A 66 8.14 -9.37 -0.73
N VAL A 67 7.79 -8.52 0.22
CA VAL A 67 8.64 -8.07 1.32
C VAL A 67 7.88 -8.29 2.62
N ILE A 68 8.58 -8.39 3.75
CA ILE A 68 7.92 -8.32 5.06
C ILE A 68 7.69 -6.85 5.47
N GLY A 69 6.78 -6.62 6.41
CA GLY A 69 6.57 -5.29 7.00
C GLY A 69 7.20 -5.15 8.37
N ASN A 70 6.94 -4.04 9.06
CA ASN A 70 7.55 -3.78 10.36
C ASN A 70 6.98 -4.67 11.48
N ASP A 71 5.76 -5.19 11.34
CA ASP A 71 5.15 -6.10 12.31
C ASP A 71 5.50 -7.57 12.07
N CYS A 72 6.42 -7.83 11.15
CA CYS A 72 7.09 -9.11 11.00
C CYS A 72 8.47 -9.09 11.66
N SER A 73 8.89 -10.26 12.15
CA SER A 73 10.27 -10.55 12.53
C SER A 73 11.05 -11.18 11.37
N GLN A 74 12.37 -11.15 11.44
CA GLN A 74 13.24 -11.80 10.44
C GLN A 74 12.97 -13.32 10.28
N ASN A 75 12.51 -14.00 11.33
CA ASN A 75 12.14 -15.42 11.27
C ASN A 75 10.95 -15.69 10.34
N ASP A 76 10.12 -14.67 10.07
CA ASP A 76 8.89 -14.79 9.29
C ASP A 76 9.17 -14.85 7.79
N LYS A 77 10.38 -14.42 7.39
CA LYS A 77 10.87 -14.48 6.01
C LYS A 77 10.97 -15.89 5.46
N SER A 78 10.99 -16.91 6.33
CA SER A 78 10.96 -18.33 5.91
C SER A 78 9.77 -18.64 4.99
N ILE A 79 8.64 -17.96 5.17
CA ILE A 79 7.43 -18.10 4.34
C ILE A 79 7.64 -17.54 2.92
N LEU A 80 8.58 -16.61 2.75
CA LEU A 80 8.89 -16.00 1.44
C LEU A 80 9.89 -16.83 0.60
N LYS A 81 10.25 -18.04 1.06
CA LYS A 81 11.19 -18.95 0.39
C LYS A 81 10.51 -20.17 -0.26
N GLY A 82 9.20 -20.09 -0.49
CA GLY A 82 8.41 -21.14 -1.16
C GLY A 82 8.66 -21.19 -2.68
N ASN A 83 8.13 -22.24 -3.32
CA ASN A 83 8.14 -22.39 -4.77
C ASN A 83 7.44 -21.21 -5.47
N LYS A 84 8.17 -20.54 -6.37
CA LYS A 84 7.73 -19.30 -7.04
C LYS A 84 7.29 -18.18 -6.07
N VAL A 85 7.82 -18.17 -4.85
CA VAL A 85 7.67 -17.07 -3.90
C VAL A 85 9.05 -16.46 -3.70
N PHE A 86 9.15 -15.14 -3.87
CA PHE A 86 10.42 -14.43 -3.88
C PHE A 86 10.41 -13.28 -2.89
N ASP A 87 11.35 -13.33 -1.95
CA ASP A 87 11.69 -12.22 -1.07
C ASP A 87 12.50 -11.17 -1.84
N LEU A 88 11.85 -10.06 -2.18
CA LEU A 88 12.48 -8.98 -2.94
C LEU A 88 13.48 -8.17 -2.12
N HIS A 89 13.45 -8.26 -0.78
CA HIS A 89 14.47 -7.61 0.05
C HIS A 89 15.81 -8.35 -0.09
N GLU A 90 15.77 -9.69 -0.13
CA GLU A 90 16.98 -10.51 -0.28
C GLU A 90 17.44 -10.63 -1.75
N GLN A 91 16.50 -10.74 -2.69
CA GLN A 91 16.82 -11.04 -4.08
C GLN A 91 15.96 -10.27 -5.09
N SER A 92 16.61 -9.44 -5.90
CA SER A 92 15.94 -8.78 -7.03
C SER A 92 15.47 -9.76 -8.10
N GLN A 93 14.37 -9.44 -8.77
CA GLN A 93 13.83 -10.21 -9.89
C GLN A 93 13.84 -9.39 -11.17
N ILE A 94 14.10 -10.02 -12.31
CA ILE A 94 14.13 -9.36 -13.62
C ILE A 94 13.07 -9.97 -14.52
N ILE A 95 12.16 -9.12 -15.01
CA ILE A 95 11.21 -9.48 -16.05
C ILE A 95 11.42 -8.49 -17.19
N ASP A 96 11.94 -8.98 -18.32
CA ASP A 96 12.34 -8.18 -19.47
C ASP A 96 13.27 -7.00 -19.08
N ASN A 97 12.82 -5.77 -19.31
CA ASN A 97 13.55 -4.54 -18.97
C ASN A 97 13.21 -3.98 -17.57
N PHE A 98 12.45 -4.71 -16.77
CA PHE A 98 12.05 -4.28 -15.43
C PHE A 98 12.86 -5.03 -14.38
N LEU A 99 13.42 -4.27 -13.43
CA LEU A 99 14.07 -4.77 -12.24
C LEU A 99 13.13 -4.56 -11.05
N PHE A 100 12.69 -5.65 -10.45
CA PHE A 100 11.89 -5.67 -9.23
C PHE A 100 12.83 -5.77 -8.04
N ILE A 101 12.71 -4.84 -7.10
CA ILE A 101 13.54 -4.77 -5.89
C ILE A 101 12.67 -4.49 -4.66
N GLY A 102 13.15 -4.89 -3.48
CA GLY A 102 12.40 -4.82 -2.23
C GLY A 102 13.11 -4.03 -1.13
N GLN A 103 12.33 -3.26 -0.36
CA GLN A 103 12.74 -2.74 0.94
C GLN A 103 11.68 -3.13 1.99
N GLU A 104 12.04 -4.07 2.86
CA GLU A 104 11.17 -4.54 3.94
C GLU A 104 11.17 -3.62 5.16
N GLY A 105 10.30 -3.92 6.12
CA GLY A 105 10.25 -3.23 7.41
C GLY A 105 9.80 -1.77 7.31
N ALA A 106 10.08 -1.01 8.37
CA ALA A 106 9.84 0.42 8.39
C ALA A 106 11.06 1.23 8.81
N THR A 107 11.00 2.56 8.61
CA THR A 107 12.00 3.47 9.14
C THR A 107 12.01 3.43 10.66
N LYS A 108 13.21 3.35 11.22
CA LYS A 108 13.45 3.39 12.66
C LYS A 108 13.22 4.81 13.17
N ASP A 109 12.00 5.10 13.61
CA ASP A 109 11.74 6.29 14.42
C ASP A 109 12.23 6.02 15.86
N ILE A 110 13.27 6.74 16.28
CA ILE A 110 13.85 6.62 17.62
C ILE A 110 12.85 7.06 18.70
N SER A 111 11.92 7.97 18.36
CA SER A 111 10.93 8.49 19.29
C SER A 111 9.74 7.53 19.49
N LEU A 112 9.49 6.64 18.53
CA LEU A 112 8.42 5.65 18.61
C LEU A 112 8.72 4.41 17.74
N PRO A 113 9.64 3.51 18.17
CA PRO A 113 9.99 2.33 17.40
C PRO A 113 8.84 1.30 17.47
N LEU A 114 7.91 1.38 16.51
CA LEU A 114 6.80 0.43 16.37
C LEU A 114 7.15 -0.67 15.37
N GLY A 115 7.12 -1.92 15.84
CA GLY A 115 7.43 -3.10 15.03
C GLY A 115 8.79 -3.72 15.37
N ALA A 116 9.03 -4.91 14.83
CA ALA A 116 10.24 -5.69 15.05
C ALA A 116 11.31 -5.47 13.97
N THR A 117 10.91 -5.18 12.73
CA THR A 117 11.84 -4.99 11.60
C THR A 117 11.91 -3.52 11.23
N LEU A 118 12.96 -2.84 11.72
CA LEU A 118 13.17 -1.41 11.57
C LEU A 118 14.58 -1.10 11.07
N TYR A 119 14.69 -0.13 10.14
CA TYR A 119 15.96 0.27 9.53
C TYR A 119 16.19 1.77 9.61
N GLY A 120 17.43 2.19 9.83
CA GLY A 120 17.85 3.57 9.65
C GLY A 120 17.83 3.99 8.18
N GLU A 121 17.69 5.29 7.91
CA GLU A 121 17.65 5.83 6.55
C GLU A 121 18.94 5.52 5.76
N ASP A 122 20.11 5.52 6.43
CA ASP A 122 21.39 5.17 5.80
C ASP A 122 21.46 3.68 5.42
N GLU A 123 20.85 2.79 6.22
CA GLU A 123 20.74 1.36 5.92
C GLU A 123 19.84 1.14 4.70
N ILE A 124 18.67 1.78 4.67
CA ILE A 124 17.73 1.74 3.53
C ILE A 124 18.40 2.28 2.26
N HIS A 125 19.10 3.42 2.36
CA HIS A 125 19.80 4.02 1.23
C HIS A 125 20.88 3.08 0.68
N SER A 126 21.70 2.51 1.56
CA SER A 126 22.77 1.58 1.19
C SER A 126 22.21 0.32 0.53
N HIS A 127 21.17 -0.27 1.12
CA HIS A 127 20.47 -1.44 0.59
C HIS A 127 19.96 -1.22 -0.83
N LEU A 128 19.14 -0.19 -1.03
CA LEU A 128 18.54 0.11 -2.33
C LEU A 128 19.61 0.41 -3.40
N TYR A 129 20.74 1.03 -3.02
CA TYR A 129 21.83 1.28 -3.94
C TYR A 129 22.55 -0.01 -4.35
N GLN A 130 22.75 -0.96 -3.42
CA GLN A 130 23.31 -2.27 -3.76
C GLN A 130 22.37 -3.06 -4.69
N MET A 131 21.06 -3.04 -4.41
CA MET A 131 20.05 -3.76 -5.20
C MET A 131 20.01 -3.35 -6.68
N VAL A 132 20.42 -2.12 -7.01
CA VAL A 132 20.46 -1.63 -8.42
C VAL A 132 21.85 -1.65 -9.03
N LYS A 133 22.88 -2.02 -8.27
CA LYS A 133 24.26 -2.06 -8.76
C LYS A 133 24.37 -3.06 -9.91
N GLY A 134 24.91 -2.60 -11.04
CA GLY A 134 24.99 -3.41 -12.28
C GLY A 134 23.73 -3.38 -13.16
N HIS A 135 22.65 -2.71 -12.75
CA HIS A 135 21.38 -2.67 -13.48
C HIS A 135 20.98 -1.28 -13.99
N LYS A 136 21.95 -0.40 -14.27
CA LYS A 136 21.76 1.03 -14.60
C LYS A 136 20.75 1.31 -15.73
N ASN A 137 20.59 0.38 -16.68
CA ASN A 137 19.72 0.56 -17.85
C ASN A 137 18.27 0.08 -17.65
N LYS A 138 17.99 -0.67 -16.57
CA LYS A 138 16.66 -1.22 -16.30
C LYS A 138 15.71 -0.18 -15.71
N LYS A 139 14.42 -0.36 -15.96
CA LYS A 139 13.34 0.37 -15.30
C LYS A 139 13.06 -0.31 -13.96
N ILE A 140 12.97 0.46 -12.87
CA ILE A 140 12.86 -0.12 -11.53
C ILE A 140 11.39 -0.14 -11.08
N VAL A 141 10.95 -1.30 -10.61
CA VAL A 141 9.70 -1.48 -9.86
C VAL A 141 10.08 -1.75 -8.42
N LEU A 142 9.85 -0.77 -7.55
CA LEU A 142 10.20 -0.84 -6.14
C LEU A 142 9.00 -1.33 -5.32
N ILE A 143 9.18 -2.42 -4.59
CA ILE A 143 8.23 -2.86 -3.57
C ILE A 143 8.84 -2.43 -2.24
N SER A 144 8.14 -1.60 -1.48
CA SER A 144 8.62 -1.26 -0.15
C SER A 144 7.49 -1.20 0.83
N HIS A 145 7.66 -1.79 2.01
CA HIS A 145 6.59 -1.71 3.00
C HIS A 145 6.37 -0.25 3.45
N SER A 146 7.42 0.48 3.82
CA SER A 146 7.33 1.92 4.07
C SER A 146 6.99 2.75 2.82
N PRO A 147 6.07 3.72 2.93
CA PRO A 147 5.88 4.71 1.88
C PRO A 147 7.09 5.67 1.79
N PRO A 148 7.30 6.33 0.64
CA PRO A 148 8.24 7.44 0.55
C PRO A 148 7.77 8.65 1.37
N HIS A 149 8.71 9.32 2.03
CA HIS A 149 8.43 10.53 2.81
C HIS A 149 7.63 11.58 2.00
N SER A 150 6.66 12.24 2.62
CA SER A 150 5.77 13.23 1.97
C SER A 150 4.92 12.73 0.80
N ILE A 151 4.82 11.42 0.56
CA ILE A 151 3.97 10.83 -0.49
C ILE A 151 3.25 9.61 0.08
N LEU A 152 1.93 9.74 0.28
CA LEU A 152 1.08 8.65 0.80
C LEU A 152 1.57 8.07 2.14
N ASP A 153 2.04 8.94 3.03
CA ASP A 153 2.73 8.57 4.26
C ASP A 153 2.21 9.30 5.52
N THR A 154 1.04 9.94 5.46
CA THR A 154 0.47 10.63 6.63
C THR A 154 -0.30 9.64 7.51
N ALA A 155 0.19 9.39 8.72
CA ALA A 155 -0.51 8.59 9.73
C ALA A 155 -1.20 9.46 10.78
N ILE A 156 -2.30 8.94 11.35
CA ILE A 156 -3.15 9.62 12.34
C ILE A 156 -3.14 8.93 13.70
N ARG A 157 -3.02 7.60 13.72
CA ARG A 157 -2.80 6.85 14.95
C ARG A 157 -1.45 7.30 15.51
N PHE A 158 -1.38 7.50 16.83
CA PHE A 158 -0.20 7.90 17.62
C PHE A 158 0.10 9.39 17.82
N HIS A 159 -0.60 10.35 17.19
CA HIS A 159 -0.41 11.79 17.51
C HIS A 159 -1.68 12.65 17.59
N HIS A 160 -1.76 13.46 18.65
CA HIS A 160 -2.87 14.37 18.96
C HIS A 160 -2.89 15.67 18.11
N SER A 161 -1.89 15.92 17.25
CA SER A 161 -1.58 17.27 16.71
C SER A 161 -1.72 17.48 15.20
N GLY A 162 -2.40 16.58 14.46
CA GLY A 162 -2.41 16.58 12.99
C GLY A 162 -1.38 15.56 12.49
N GLY A 163 -1.73 14.78 11.47
CA GLY A 163 -1.01 13.54 11.15
C GLY A 163 0.50 13.73 10.93
N THR A 164 1.27 12.70 11.29
CA THR A 164 2.73 12.69 11.14
C THR A 164 3.11 11.92 9.89
N SER A 165 4.12 12.41 9.18
CA SER A 165 4.75 11.68 8.08
C SER A 165 5.56 10.52 8.65
N ILE A 166 5.22 9.29 8.24
CA ILE A 166 5.90 8.05 8.65
C ILE A 166 6.70 7.42 7.49
N GLY A 167 6.88 8.17 6.40
CA GLY A 167 7.56 7.68 5.21
C GLY A 167 9.07 7.87 5.26
N SER A 168 9.78 7.08 4.47
CA SER A 168 11.24 7.11 4.37
C SER A 168 11.75 8.18 3.41
N THR A 169 12.67 8.99 3.91
CA THR A 169 13.40 9.97 3.13
C THR A 169 14.39 9.29 2.16
N ALA A 170 15.03 8.20 2.56
CA ALA A 170 15.91 7.41 1.69
C ALA A 170 15.15 6.82 0.49
N ILE A 171 13.96 6.25 0.72
CA ILE A 171 13.08 5.75 -0.36
C ILE A 171 12.69 6.89 -1.29
N HIS A 172 12.25 8.03 -0.74
CA HIS A 172 11.88 9.19 -1.56
C HIS A 172 13.06 9.62 -2.46
N GLN A 173 14.25 9.79 -1.88
CA GLN A 173 15.45 10.21 -2.62
C GLN A 173 15.86 9.18 -3.68
N PHE A 174 15.75 7.88 -3.36
CA PHE A 174 16.02 6.81 -4.30
C PHE A 174 15.07 6.87 -5.51
N ILE A 175 13.76 7.05 -5.28
CA ILE A 175 12.75 7.18 -6.35
C ILE A 175 13.06 8.37 -7.25
N LYS A 176 13.46 9.52 -6.67
CA LYS A 176 13.82 10.72 -7.43
C LYS A 176 15.04 10.53 -8.32
N LYS A 177 16.11 9.91 -7.79
CA LYS A 177 17.41 9.82 -8.45
C LYS A 177 17.50 8.69 -9.48
N ASN A 178 16.67 7.66 -9.37
CA ASN A 178 16.77 6.45 -10.18
C ASN A 178 15.61 6.31 -11.17
N ARG A 179 15.74 5.38 -12.13
CA ARG A 179 14.71 5.05 -13.14
C ARG A 179 13.55 4.23 -12.56
N VAL A 180 13.10 4.57 -11.34
CA VAL A 180 11.88 4.01 -10.74
C VAL A 180 10.68 4.47 -11.55
N ILE A 181 9.83 3.52 -11.93
CA ILE A 181 8.63 3.75 -12.71
C ILE A 181 7.35 3.51 -11.91
N LEU A 182 7.44 2.61 -10.94
CA LEU A 182 6.37 2.19 -10.06
C LEU A 182 6.99 1.89 -8.68
N THR A 183 6.37 2.45 -7.65
CA THR A 183 6.58 2.03 -6.26
C THR A 183 5.26 1.48 -5.73
N ILE A 184 5.26 0.28 -5.14
CA ILE A 184 4.11 -0.30 -4.45
C ILE A 184 4.48 -0.38 -2.97
N CYS A 185 3.66 0.21 -2.10
CA CYS A 185 3.89 0.24 -0.66
C CYS A 185 2.67 -0.07 0.19
N GLY A 186 2.92 -0.28 1.49
CA GLY A 186 1.93 -0.58 2.52
C GLY A 186 2.02 0.41 3.69
N HIS A 187 1.91 -0.12 4.92
CA HIS A 187 2.23 0.52 6.21
C HIS A 187 1.32 1.70 6.61
N CYS A 188 1.12 2.68 5.73
CA CYS A 188 0.26 3.83 5.99
C CYS A 188 -1.20 3.53 5.59
N HIS A 189 -1.90 2.76 6.43
CA HIS A 189 -3.29 2.32 6.20
C HIS A 189 -4.26 3.44 5.79
N LEU A 190 -4.08 4.66 6.30
CA LEU A 190 -4.90 5.82 5.94
C LEU A 190 -4.81 6.19 4.46
N MET A 191 -3.64 5.95 3.89
CA MET A 191 -3.28 6.24 2.51
C MET A 191 -3.41 5.02 1.60
N GLY A 192 -3.76 3.86 2.13
CA GLY A 192 -3.99 2.66 1.34
C GLY A 192 -5.17 2.80 0.37
N GLY A 193 -5.06 2.13 -0.78
CA GLY A 193 -6.01 2.26 -1.88
C GLY A 193 -5.85 3.55 -2.69
N ARG A 194 -4.68 4.20 -2.62
CA ARG A 194 -4.38 5.46 -3.30
C ARG A 194 -3.12 5.36 -4.13
N TYR A 195 -3.03 6.15 -5.18
CA TYR A 195 -1.77 6.37 -5.87
C TYR A 195 -1.54 7.85 -6.14
N GLU A 196 -0.27 8.23 -6.22
CA GLU A 196 0.19 9.57 -6.54
C GLU A 196 1.24 9.53 -7.64
N LYS A 197 1.49 10.69 -8.25
CA LYS A 197 2.52 10.86 -9.29
C LYS A 197 3.66 11.74 -8.78
N LEU A 198 4.89 11.25 -8.92
CA LEU A 198 6.11 12.06 -8.77
C LEU A 198 6.73 12.23 -10.15
N GLY A 199 6.31 13.27 -10.87
CA GLY A 199 6.56 13.39 -12.31
C GLY A 199 5.90 12.23 -13.07
N LYS A 200 6.68 11.44 -13.83
CA LYS A 200 6.19 10.26 -14.57
C LYS A 200 6.15 8.97 -13.72
N LYS A 201 6.57 9.03 -12.46
CA LYS A 201 6.69 7.87 -11.56
C LYS A 201 5.37 7.68 -10.82
N THR A 202 4.93 6.44 -10.69
CA THR A 202 3.69 6.11 -9.98
C THR A 202 4.05 5.57 -8.60
N ILE A 203 3.42 6.07 -7.55
CA ILE A 203 3.57 5.57 -6.19
C ILE A 203 2.19 5.12 -5.73
N LEU A 204 2.03 3.83 -5.45
CA LEU A 204 0.78 3.19 -5.03
C LEU A 204 0.95 2.75 -3.57
N ASN A 205 0.09 3.23 -2.68
CA ASN A 205 -0.07 2.64 -1.35
C ASN A 205 -1.32 1.75 -1.35
N ILE A 206 -1.15 0.48 -0.99
CA ILE A 206 -2.20 -0.54 -1.04
C ILE A 206 -2.44 -1.23 0.32
N ALA A 207 -2.09 -0.57 1.42
CA ALA A 207 -2.36 -1.06 2.77
C ALA A 207 -3.86 -1.25 3.05
N SER A 208 -4.29 -2.45 3.42
CA SER A 208 -5.66 -2.71 3.90
C SER A 208 -5.83 -2.26 5.34
N HIS A 209 -7.05 -1.92 5.80
CA HIS A 209 -7.26 -1.59 7.22
C HIS A 209 -7.27 -2.84 8.12
N ASP A 210 -7.04 -2.64 9.41
CA ASP A 210 -6.82 -3.71 10.40
C ASP A 210 -7.94 -3.84 11.46
N HIS A 211 -9.02 -3.07 11.33
CA HIS A 211 -10.17 -3.22 12.23
C HIS A 211 -11.01 -4.44 11.82
N ASN A 212 -11.66 -5.08 12.79
CA ASN A 212 -12.50 -6.25 12.52
C ASN A 212 -13.56 -5.94 11.43
N GLY A 213 -13.66 -6.82 10.43
CA GLY A 213 -14.54 -6.63 9.27
C GLY A 213 -14.00 -5.69 8.18
N ALA A 214 -12.77 -5.18 8.30
CA ALA A 214 -12.16 -4.38 7.24
C ALA A 214 -11.98 -5.19 5.95
N THR A 215 -12.54 -4.70 4.85
CA THR A 215 -12.36 -5.30 3.53
C THR A 215 -10.91 -5.17 3.06
N GLY A 216 -10.45 -6.13 2.27
CA GLY A 216 -9.14 -6.08 1.63
C GLY A 216 -9.05 -5.07 0.50
N ARG A 217 -7.87 -4.45 0.36
CA ARG A 217 -7.56 -3.54 -0.75
C ARG A 217 -6.64 -4.23 -1.74
N LEU A 218 -7.04 -4.20 -3.01
CA LEU A 218 -6.35 -4.83 -4.12
C LEU A 218 -6.30 -3.87 -5.30
N ALA A 219 -5.18 -3.90 -6.04
CA ALA A 219 -5.01 -3.14 -7.27
C ALA A 219 -4.43 -4.03 -8.38
N ILE A 220 -4.97 -3.90 -9.58
CA ILE A 220 -4.35 -4.38 -10.81
C ILE A 220 -3.56 -3.22 -11.41
N VAL A 221 -2.24 -3.41 -11.56
CA VAL A 221 -1.33 -2.44 -12.17
C VAL A 221 -0.79 -3.00 -13.48
N LYS A 222 -1.02 -2.29 -14.58
CA LYS A 222 -0.49 -2.65 -15.90
C LYS A 222 0.66 -1.70 -16.27
N ILE A 223 1.83 -2.27 -16.58
CA ILE A 223 3.02 -1.53 -16.99
C ILE A 223 3.38 -1.89 -18.43
N SER A 224 3.34 -0.90 -19.34
CA SER A 224 3.75 -1.10 -20.74
C SER A 224 5.28 -1.20 -20.90
N HIS A 225 5.78 -2.08 -21.79
CA HIS A 225 7.24 -2.18 -22.04
C HIS A 225 7.86 -0.89 -22.58
N GLU A 226 7.11 -0.12 -23.38
CA GLU A 226 7.55 1.19 -23.87
C GLU A 226 7.70 2.21 -22.72
N TRP A 227 7.00 1.98 -21.59
CA TRP A 227 6.86 2.89 -20.46
C TRP A 227 6.40 4.28 -20.88
N LYS A 228 5.12 4.37 -21.22
CA LYS A 228 4.41 5.66 -21.24
C LYS A 228 3.97 6.03 -19.82
N GLU A 229 3.34 5.08 -19.13
CA GLU A 229 2.89 5.20 -17.74
C GLU A 229 2.52 3.83 -17.15
N ALA A 230 2.38 3.75 -15.83
CA ALA A 230 1.71 2.64 -15.16
C ALA A 230 0.22 2.99 -15.00
N ILE A 231 -0.66 2.07 -15.40
CA ILE A 231 -2.11 2.20 -15.29
C ILE A 231 -2.54 1.42 -14.05
N VAL A 232 -3.16 2.09 -13.09
CA VAL A 232 -3.63 1.50 -11.84
C VAL A 232 -5.14 1.40 -11.87
N SER A 233 -5.66 0.20 -11.67
CA SER A 233 -7.08 -0.09 -11.52
C SER A 233 -7.33 -0.75 -10.17
N PHE A 234 -8.22 -0.18 -9.39
CA PHE A 234 -8.60 -0.74 -8.09
C PHE A 234 -9.77 -1.72 -8.23
N SER A 235 -9.79 -2.77 -7.40
CA SER A 235 -10.92 -3.70 -7.32
C SER A 235 -12.24 -2.94 -7.04
N PRO A 236 -13.40 -3.35 -7.62
CA PRO A 236 -14.69 -2.70 -7.42
C PRO A 236 -15.03 -2.44 -5.95
N HIS A 237 -14.61 -3.34 -5.05
CA HIS A 237 -14.83 -3.23 -3.61
C HIS A 237 -14.28 -1.92 -3.00
N ILE A 238 -13.25 -1.29 -3.58
CA ILE A 238 -12.74 0.02 -3.12
C ILE A 238 -13.72 1.16 -3.46
N LYS A 239 -14.38 1.12 -4.62
CA LYS A 239 -15.44 2.07 -4.98
C LYS A 239 -16.74 1.75 -4.23
N ASP A 240 -17.00 0.46 -4.03
CA ASP A 240 -18.20 0.00 -3.34
C ASP A 240 -18.16 0.39 -1.86
N LEU A 241 -17.00 0.36 -1.19
CA LEU A 241 -16.83 0.84 0.19
C LEU A 241 -17.37 2.28 0.40
N TYR A 242 -17.08 3.20 -0.52
CA TYR A 242 -17.61 4.57 -0.44
C TYR A 242 -19.12 4.63 -0.69
N SER A 243 -19.64 3.76 -1.55
CA SER A 243 -21.06 3.68 -1.85
C SER A 243 -21.87 2.96 -0.75
N VAL A 244 -21.26 1.99 -0.06
CA VAL A 244 -21.87 1.12 0.95
C VAL A 244 -21.77 1.73 2.34
N TYR A 245 -20.60 2.26 2.73
CA TYR A 245 -20.39 2.84 4.06
C TYR A 245 -20.53 4.36 4.08
N GLY A 246 -20.51 5.04 2.92
CA GLY A 246 -20.63 6.48 2.85
C GLY A 246 -19.58 7.18 3.72
N LEU A 247 -20.01 8.11 4.58
CA LEU A 247 -19.10 8.83 5.48
C LEU A 247 -18.49 7.96 6.59
N TYR A 248 -19.03 6.75 6.86
CA TYR A 248 -18.48 5.86 7.89
C TYR A 248 -17.11 5.29 7.52
N CYS A 249 -16.73 5.30 6.25
CA CYS A 249 -15.38 4.90 5.85
C CYS A 249 -14.32 5.95 6.23
N ILE A 250 -14.73 7.14 6.68
CA ILE A 250 -13.82 8.19 7.13
C ILE A 250 -13.56 8.00 8.62
N TYR A 251 -12.30 7.73 8.95
CA TYR A 251 -11.87 7.50 10.32
C TYR A 251 -12.19 8.69 11.22
N GLY A 252 -12.82 8.37 12.36
CA GLY A 252 -13.31 9.35 13.32
C GLY A 252 -14.75 9.78 13.07
N ILE A 253 -15.40 9.36 11.98
CA ILE A 253 -16.83 9.59 11.74
C ILE A 253 -17.63 8.39 12.26
N GLY A 254 -17.87 8.37 13.57
CA GLY A 254 -18.85 7.46 14.18
C GLY A 254 -20.29 7.98 14.04
N SER A 255 -21.28 7.20 14.49
CA SER A 255 -22.71 7.49 14.30
C SER A 255 -23.13 8.89 14.75
N LYS A 256 -22.56 9.39 15.85
CA LYS A 256 -22.80 10.75 16.37
C LYS A 256 -22.43 11.82 15.34
N TYR A 257 -21.26 11.71 14.74
CA TYR A 257 -20.75 12.71 13.79
C TYR A 257 -21.34 12.53 12.41
N TYR A 258 -21.59 11.28 12.01
CA TYR A 258 -22.33 10.96 10.79
C TYR A 258 -23.67 11.69 10.76
N LYS A 259 -24.46 11.63 11.84
CA LYS A 259 -25.75 12.31 11.95
C LYS A 259 -25.62 13.82 11.78
N LYS A 260 -24.66 14.45 12.46
CA LYS A 260 -24.39 15.88 12.35
C LYS A 260 -23.97 16.31 10.94
N LEU A 261 -23.22 15.48 10.23
CA LEU A 261 -22.83 15.73 8.84
C LEU A 261 -24.04 15.65 7.90
N GLN A 262 -24.91 14.64 8.10
CA GLN A 262 -26.15 14.50 7.34
C GLN A 262 -27.09 15.70 7.55
N GLU A 263 -27.27 16.15 8.81
CA GLU A 263 -28.05 17.35 9.17
C GLU A 263 -27.47 18.62 8.53
N ALA A 264 -26.13 18.69 8.42
CA ALA A 264 -25.42 19.78 7.75
C ALA A 264 -25.40 19.68 6.20
N GLY A 265 -26.11 18.70 5.62
CA GLY A 265 -26.19 18.48 4.18
C GLY A 265 -24.93 17.87 3.54
N ILE A 266 -23.99 17.40 4.35
CA ILE A 266 -22.78 16.70 3.90
C ILE A 266 -23.10 15.21 3.96
N LYS A 267 -23.50 14.63 2.83
CA LYS A 267 -24.05 13.27 2.77
C LYS A 267 -23.10 12.25 2.14
N THR A 268 -22.16 12.72 1.32
CA THR A 268 -21.23 11.87 0.59
C THR A 268 -19.78 12.23 0.92
N VAL A 269 -18.89 11.26 0.74
CA VAL A 269 -17.45 11.47 0.90
C VAL A 269 -16.94 12.54 -0.07
N LYS A 270 -17.44 12.56 -1.31
CA LYS A 270 -17.12 13.62 -2.28
C LYS A 270 -17.52 15.02 -1.81
N GLN A 271 -18.67 15.17 -1.15
CA GLN A 271 -19.04 16.47 -0.59
C GLN A 271 -18.13 16.86 0.58
N LEU A 272 -17.79 15.90 1.44
CA LEU A 272 -16.88 16.13 2.56
C LEU A 272 -15.47 16.54 2.10
N SER A 273 -15.00 15.99 0.98
CA SER A 273 -13.64 16.21 0.45
C SER A 273 -13.41 17.61 -0.12
N LEU A 274 -14.48 18.24 -0.60
CA LEU A 274 -14.48 19.57 -1.22
C LEU A 274 -14.55 20.71 -0.19
N LEU A 275 -14.85 20.41 1.07
CA LEU A 275 -15.00 21.41 2.12
C LEU A 275 -13.71 21.58 2.92
N SER A 276 -13.49 22.80 3.43
CA SER A 276 -12.48 23.03 4.45
C SER A 276 -12.96 22.55 5.83
N SER A 277 -12.01 22.26 6.72
CA SER A 277 -12.34 21.92 8.12
C SER A 277 -13.09 23.05 8.84
N GLU A 278 -12.86 24.30 8.43
CA GLU A 278 -13.56 25.47 8.96
C GLU A 278 -15.03 25.52 8.53
N GLU A 279 -15.31 25.24 7.26
CA GLU A 279 -16.68 25.15 6.76
C GLU A 279 -17.44 23.99 7.40
N ILE A 280 -16.82 22.82 7.54
CA ILE A 280 -17.47 21.67 8.19
C ILE A 280 -17.78 22.00 9.65
N SER A 281 -16.83 22.60 10.38
CA SER A 281 -17.02 22.98 11.77
C SER A 281 -18.19 23.96 11.92
N LYS A 282 -18.25 24.99 11.06
CA LYS A 282 -19.33 25.99 11.07
C LYS A 282 -20.69 25.39 10.77
N ARG A 283 -20.77 24.46 9.80
CA ARG A 283 -22.05 23.84 9.39
C ARG A 283 -22.56 22.79 10.39
N THR A 284 -21.67 22.09 11.08
CA THR A 284 -22.02 20.94 11.93
C THR A 284 -21.99 21.24 13.44
N GLY A 285 -21.38 22.37 13.84
CA GLY A 285 -21.06 22.68 15.23
C GLY A 285 -20.08 21.69 15.87
N ILE A 286 -19.35 20.89 15.08
CA ILE A 286 -18.29 20.00 15.56
C ILE A 286 -17.00 20.83 15.65
N SER A 287 -16.19 20.62 16.68
CA SER A 287 -14.94 21.38 16.86
C SER A 287 -14.00 21.21 15.66
N LYS A 288 -13.30 22.30 15.30
CA LYS A 288 -12.33 22.31 14.20
C LYS A 288 -11.23 21.24 14.39
N SER A 289 -10.84 20.97 15.64
CA SER A 289 -9.87 19.92 15.97
C SER A 289 -10.35 18.52 15.54
N VAL A 290 -11.62 18.20 15.75
CA VAL A 290 -12.21 16.90 15.41
C VAL A 290 -12.38 16.76 13.89
N VAL A 291 -12.87 17.80 13.21
CA VAL A 291 -13.14 17.73 11.75
C VAL A 291 -11.91 18.02 10.87
N SER A 292 -10.81 18.46 11.47
CA SER A 292 -9.58 18.92 10.78
C SER A 292 -9.08 17.94 9.72
N ARG A 293 -9.28 16.64 9.95
CA ARG A 293 -8.72 15.57 9.13
C ARG A 293 -9.72 14.98 8.13
N TRP A 294 -11.02 15.22 8.28
CA TRP A 294 -12.05 14.56 7.47
C TRP A 294 -12.03 14.94 5.98
N PRO A 295 -11.83 16.21 5.58
CA PRO A 295 -11.66 16.54 4.16
C PRO A 295 -10.52 15.80 3.50
N LEU A 296 -9.35 15.76 4.16
CA LEU A 296 -8.16 15.12 3.62
C LEU A 296 -8.36 13.60 3.47
N GLN A 297 -9.03 13.00 4.46
CA GLN A 297 -9.42 11.60 4.41
C GLN A 297 -10.42 11.30 3.28
N ALA A 298 -11.24 12.28 2.91
CA ALA A 298 -12.30 12.14 1.91
C ALA A 298 -11.86 12.44 0.47
N ARG A 299 -10.67 13.02 0.23
CA ARG A 299 -10.13 13.34 -1.11
C ARG A 299 -9.58 12.13 -1.87
N VAL A 300 -10.14 10.95 -1.63
CA VAL A 300 -9.73 9.67 -2.22
C VAL A 300 -10.51 9.38 -3.49
#